data_AF-A0A2W5NUF6-F1
#
_entry.id   AF-A0A2W5NUF6-F1
#
_cell.length_a   1.000
_cell.length_b   1.000
_cell.length_c   1.000
_cell.angle_alpha   90.00
_cell.angle_beta   90.00
_cell.angle_gamma   90.00
#
_symmetry.space_group_name_H-M   'P 1'
#
loop_
_entity.id
_entity.type
_entity.pdbx_description
1 polymer ?
#
loop_
_entity_poly.entity_id
_entity_poly.type
_entity_poly.pdbx_seq_one_letter_code
_entity_poly.pdbx_strand_id
1 'polypeptide(L)'
;MQQPEAQALIAACRNLVDFADPLVERELLAFARRARTASRGEAATVVREAVLILGRWGRVAAPACWAEREERTARLLGDGICGRAAVTLLPQGVSYEVETLSPLHDWAGISVSELEITAEATAHSVAAAVVAALFQAIAKAFRQAAENGARRESEKSEIAAS
;
A
#
# COMPACT_ATOMS: atom_id res chain seq x y z
N MET A 1 -11.73 -21.39 15.46
CA MET A 1 -11.45 -21.32 14.01
C MET A 1 -10.64 -20.06 13.78
N GLN A 2 -9.34 -20.21 13.52
CA GLN A 2 -8.41 -19.09 13.35
C GLN A 2 -8.55 -18.55 11.92
N GLN A 3 -8.75 -17.24 11.81
CA GLN A 3 -9.28 -16.57 10.63
C GLN A 3 -8.23 -16.43 9.49
N PRO A 4 -8.54 -16.89 8.26
CA PRO A 4 -7.64 -16.86 7.10
C PRO A 4 -7.47 -15.48 6.44
N GLU A 5 -7.97 -14.40 7.03
CA GLU A 5 -8.00 -13.07 6.39
C GLU A 5 -6.75 -12.24 6.72
N ALA A 6 -6.08 -12.56 7.84
CA ALA A 6 -4.86 -11.86 8.27
C ALA A 6 -3.58 -12.19 7.49
N GLN A 7 -3.64 -13.31 6.78
CA GLN A 7 -2.55 -13.71 5.91
C GLN A 7 -2.56 -12.93 4.60
N ALA A 8 -3.62 -12.21 4.21
CA ALA A 8 -3.72 -11.64 2.87
C ALA A 8 -2.79 -10.43 2.65
N LEU A 9 -2.81 -9.44 3.56
CA LEU A 9 -1.87 -8.32 3.49
C LEU A 9 -0.49 -8.70 4.00
N ILE A 10 -0.36 -9.56 5.01
CA ILE A 10 0.96 -10.05 5.44
C ILE A 10 1.59 -10.96 4.37
N ALA A 11 0.83 -11.71 3.56
CA ALA A 11 1.36 -12.45 2.41
C ALA A 11 1.66 -11.54 1.22
N ALA A 12 0.83 -10.52 0.97
CA ALA A 12 1.13 -9.49 -0.03
C ALA A 12 2.40 -8.70 0.35
N CYS A 13 2.52 -8.30 1.62
CA CYS A 13 3.69 -7.69 2.23
C CYS A 13 4.85 -8.68 2.37
N ARG A 14 4.65 -9.99 2.57
CA ARG A 14 5.74 -10.99 2.60
C ARG A 14 6.34 -11.23 1.22
N ASN A 15 5.52 -11.34 0.18
CA ASN A 15 6.01 -11.41 -1.21
C ASN A 15 6.74 -10.12 -1.64
N LEU A 16 6.40 -9.00 -1.00
CA LEU A 16 7.07 -7.72 -1.08
C LEU A 16 8.40 -7.71 -0.26
N VAL A 17 8.40 -8.28 0.95
CA VAL A 17 9.46 -8.26 1.97
C VAL A 17 10.54 -9.33 1.76
N ASP A 18 10.26 -10.43 1.06
CA ASP A 18 11.29 -11.44 0.72
C ASP A 18 12.41 -10.83 -0.16
N PHE A 19 12.16 -9.64 -0.72
CA PHE A 19 13.17 -8.71 -1.21
C PHE A 19 13.35 -7.58 -0.19
N ALA A 20 14.06 -7.85 0.90
CA ALA A 20 14.42 -6.86 1.91
C ALA A 20 15.46 -5.87 1.36
N ASP A 21 15.09 -5.11 0.34
CA ASP A 21 15.88 -4.02 -0.23
C ASP A 21 15.47 -2.71 0.46
N PRO A 22 16.35 -2.09 1.28
CA PRO A 22 16.09 -0.79 1.91
C PRO A 22 15.74 0.34 0.93
N LEU A 23 16.05 0.18 -0.36
CA LEU A 23 15.67 1.14 -1.40
C LEU A 23 14.16 1.13 -1.65
N VAL A 24 13.48 -0.01 -1.48
CA VAL A 24 12.04 -0.14 -1.74
C VAL A 24 11.23 0.73 -0.78
N GLU A 25 11.57 0.73 0.52
CA GLU A 25 10.91 1.60 1.50
C GLU A 25 11.04 3.08 1.09
N ARG A 26 12.24 3.49 0.68
CA ARG A 26 12.51 4.88 0.26
C ARG A 26 11.73 5.24 -1.00
N GLU A 27 11.64 4.35 -1.98
CA GLU A 27 10.86 4.54 -3.20
C GLU A 27 9.36 4.65 -2.90
N LEU A 28 8.82 3.78 -2.03
CA LEU A 28 7.41 3.84 -1.61
C LEU A 28 7.09 5.18 -0.93
N LEU A 29 7.95 5.64 -0.02
CA LEU A 29 7.79 6.93 0.63
C LEU A 29 7.97 8.11 -0.33
N ALA A 30 8.89 8.02 -1.29
CA ALA A 30 9.08 9.05 -2.31
C ALA A 30 7.85 9.17 -3.21
N PHE A 31 7.28 8.04 -3.62
CA PHE A 31 6.04 7.99 -4.38
C PHE A 31 4.87 8.56 -3.58
N ALA A 32 4.72 8.18 -2.30
CA ALA A 32 3.69 8.72 -1.43
C ALA A 32 3.79 10.25 -1.29
N ARG A 33 5.00 10.80 -1.13
CA ARG A 33 5.22 12.26 -1.09
C ARG A 33 4.79 12.93 -2.39
N ARG A 34 5.17 12.37 -3.55
CA ARG A 34 4.79 12.90 -4.87
C ARG A 34 3.28 12.82 -5.10
N ALA A 35 2.64 11.73 -4.69
CA ALA A 35 1.18 11.60 -4.77
C ALA A 35 0.47 12.71 -3.97
N ARG A 36 0.97 13.06 -2.77
CA ARG A 36 0.40 14.17 -1.97
C ARG A 36 0.44 15.52 -2.68
N THR A 37 1.51 15.77 -3.44
CA THR A 37 1.70 17.03 -4.17
C THR A 37 1.00 17.05 -5.53
N ALA A 38 0.49 15.90 -6.00
CA ALA A 38 -0.21 15.83 -7.28
C ALA A 38 -1.47 16.71 -7.26
N SER A 39 -1.68 17.41 -8.35
CA SER A 39 -2.89 18.20 -8.59
C SER A 39 -4.10 17.30 -8.86
N ARG A 40 -5.30 17.89 -8.85
CA ARG A 40 -6.54 17.17 -9.17
C ARG A 40 -6.54 16.55 -10.56
N GLY A 41 -5.96 17.23 -11.56
CA GLY A 41 -5.86 16.74 -12.93
C GLY A 41 -4.95 15.51 -13.08
N GLU A 42 -4.07 15.27 -12.11
CA GLU A 42 -3.10 14.16 -12.12
C GLU A 42 -3.62 12.91 -11.38
N ALA A 43 -4.82 12.96 -10.81
CA ALA A 43 -5.39 11.87 -10.02
C ALA A 43 -5.37 10.52 -10.76
N ALA A 44 -5.78 10.50 -12.03
CA ALA A 44 -5.76 9.28 -12.84
C ALA A 44 -4.33 8.77 -13.07
N THR A 45 -3.37 9.66 -13.30
CA THR A 45 -1.95 9.33 -13.48
C THR A 45 -1.38 8.69 -12.22
N VAL A 46 -1.64 9.28 -11.05
CA VAL A 46 -1.20 8.74 -9.75
C VAL A 46 -1.74 7.33 -9.54
N VAL A 47 -3.02 7.07 -9.83
CA VAL A 47 -3.61 5.74 -9.69
C VAL A 47 -3.00 4.73 -10.67
N ARG A 48 -2.77 5.11 -11.94
CA ARG A 48 -2.12 4.23 -12.92
C ARG A 48 -0.70 3.84 -12.50
N GLU A 49 0.08 4.81 -12.04
CA GLU A 49 1.42 4.52 -11.56
C GLU A 49 1.40 3.64 -10.31
N ALA A 50 0.45 3.85 -9.40
CA ALA A 50 0.27 3.01 -8.23
C ALA A 50 -0.03 1.54 -8.63
N VAL A 51 -0.90 1.33 -9.63
CA VAL A 51 -1.14 0.00 -10.23
C VAL A 51 0.16 -0.63 -10.73
N LEU A 52 0.96 0.13 -11.49
CA LEU A 52 2.21 -0.40 -12.07
C LEU A 52 3.22 -0.78 -11.00
N ILE A 53 3.37 0.04 -9.95
CA ILE A 53 4.28 -0.23 -8.84
C ILE A 53 3.82 -1.49 -8.10
N LEU A 54 2.58 -1.51 -7.61
CA LEU A 54 2.03 -2.64 -6.86
C LEU A 54 1.98 -3.93 -7.69
N GLY A 55 1.76 -3.81 -9.01
CA GLY A 55 1.68 -4.93 -9.93
C GLY A 55 2.99 -5.67 -10.14
N ARG A 56 4.15 -5.05 -9.86
CA ARG A 56 5.44 -5.75 -9.86
C ARG A 56 5.45 -6.96 -8.92
N TRP A 57 4.76 -6.84 -7.78
CA TRP A 57 4.68 -7.89 -6.77
C TRP A 57 3.34 -8.64 -6.84
N GLY A 58 2.23 -7.92 -7.06
CA GLY A 58 0.90 -8.51 -7.15
C GLY A 58 0.76 -9.57 -8.25
N ARG A 59 1.39 -9.35 -9.41
CA ARG A 59 1.37 -10.32 -10.53
C ARG A 59 2.12 -11.61 -10.22
N VAL A 60 3.17 -11.54 -9.38
CA VAL A 60 3.95 -12.73 -8.98
C VAL A 60 3.19 -13.52 -7.92
N ALA A 61 2.60 -12.81 -6.95
CA ALA A 61 1.91 -13.42 -5.83
C ALA A 61 0.55 -14.05 -6.19
N ALA A 62 -0.28 -13.33 -6.96
CA ALA A 62 -1.65 -13.73 -7.28
C ALA A 62 -2.07 -13.21 -8.66
N PRO A 63 -1.60 -13.82 -9.76
CA PRO A 63 -1.77 -13.29 -11.12
C PRO A 63 -3.23 -13.03 -11.51
N ALA A 64 -4.14 -13.97 -11.22
CA ALA A 64 -5.56 -13.86 -11.58
C ALA A 64 -6.27 -12.74 -10.81
N CYS A 65 -6.08 -12.70 -9.48
CA CYS A 65 -6.65 -11.63 -8.64
C CYS A 65 -6.12 -10.25 -9.03
N TRP A 66 -4.84 -10.18 -9.40
CA TRP A 66 -4.22 -8.94 -9.83
C TRP A 66 -4.76 -8.47 -11.19
N ALA A 67 -4.94 -9.37 -12.15
CA ALA A 67 -5.53 -9.04 -13.45
C ALA A 67 -6.96 -8.46 -13.31
N GLU A 68 -7.80 -9.07 -12.46
CA GLU A 68 -9.15 -8.55 -12.18
C GLU A 68 -9.09 -7.16 -11.55
N ARG A 69 -8.15 -6.94 -10.62
CA ARG A 69 -7.94 -5.63 -10.00
C ARG A 69 -7.51 -4.59 -11.03
N GLU A 70 -6.52 -4.89 -11.87
CA GLU A 70 -6.06 -4.01 -12.94
C GLU A 70 -7.21 -3.62 -13.90
N GLU A 71 -7.99 -4.60 -14.35
CA GLU A 71 -9.13 -4.36 -15.24
C GLU A 71 -10.18 -3.45 -14.58
N ARG A 72 -10.52 -3.74 -13.33
CA ARG A 72 -11.48 -2.94 -12.56
C ARG A 72 -10.99 -1.51 -12.33
N THR A 73 -9.71 -1.33 -11.97
CA THR A 73 -9.11 0.00 -11.83
C THR A 73 -9.14 0.75 -13.17
N ALA A 74 -8.75 0.10 -14.27
CA ALA A 74 -8.73 0.70 -15.60
C ALA A 74 -10.13 1.17 -16.04
N ARG A 75 -11.16 0.36 -15.80
CA ARG A 75 -12.56 0.71 -16.10
C ARG A 75 -13.00 1.96 -15.33
N LEU A 76 -12.77 2.00 -14.02
CA LEU A 76 -13.12 3.15 -13.18
C LEU A 76 -12.37 4.42 -13.58
N LEU A 77 -11.13 4.30 -14.05
CA LEU A 77 -10.38 5.44 -14.58
C LEU A 77 -10.93 5.92 -15.93
N GLY A 78 -11.39 5.01 -16.79
CA GLY A 78 -12.08 5.35 -18.04
C GLY A 78 -13.37 6.15 -17.79
N ASP A 79 -14.07 5.84 -16.70
CA ASP A 79 -15.28 6.55 -16.25
C ASP A 79 -14.97 7.84 -15.47
N GLY A 80 -13.69 8.20 -15.26
CA GLY A 80 -13.28 9.39 -14.50
C GLY A 80 -13.40 9.25 -12.98
N ILE A 81 -13.71 8.07 -12.45
CA ILE A 81 -13.99 7.81 -11.03
C ILE A 81 -12.70 7.46 -10.27
N CYS A 82 -11.76 8.41 -10.23
CA CYS A 82 -10.41 8.17 -9.71
C CYS A 82 -10.36 7.73 -8.24
N GLY A 83 -11.22 8.27 -7.37
CA GLY A 83 -11.26 7.90 -5.95
C GLY A 83 -11.62 6.43 -5.73
N ARG A 84 -12.66 5.94 -6.43
CA ARG A 84 -13.02 4.51 -6.38
C ARG A 84 -11.95 3.65 -7.03
N ALA A 85 -11.31 4.12 -8.09
CA ALA A 85 -10.17 3.42 -8.70
C ALA A 85 -9.02 3.24 -7.69
N ALA A 86 -8.66 4.26 -6.93
CA ALA A 86 -7.64 4.16 -5.87
C ALA A 86 -8.03 3.13 -4.79
N VAL A 87 -9.28 3.13 -4.35
CA VAL A 87 -9.78 2.17 -3.33
C VAL A 87 -9.66 0.71 -3.80
N THR A 88 -9.78 0.43 -5.11
CA THR A 88 -9.57 -0.95 -5.60
C THR A 88 -8.15 -1.48 -5.37
N LEU A 89 -7.19 -0.59 -5.12
CA LEU A 89 -5.80 -0.96 -4.82
C LEU A 89 -5.59 -1.35 -3.36
N LEU A 90 -6.56 -1.11 -2.48
CA LEU A 90 -6.44 -1.48 -1.08
C LEU A 90 -6.39 -3.01 -0.92
N PRO A 91 -5.49 -3.53 -0.09
CA PRO A 91 -5.46 -4.95 0.25
C PRO A 91 -6.74 -5.38 0.98
N GLN A 92 -7.07 -6.68 0.91
CA GLN A 92 -8.15 -7.24 1.73
C GLN A 92 -7.80 -7.12 3.23
N GLY A 93 -8.82 -6.93 4.07
CA GLY A 93 -8.64 -6.76 5.52
C GLY A 93 -8.20 -5.37 5.97
N VAL A 94 -7.94 -4.45 5.04
CA VAL A 94 -7.58 -3.07 5.35
C VAL A 94 -8.83 -2.23 5.57
N SER A 95 -8.87 -1.52 6.69
CA SER A 95 -9.86 -0.48 6.96
C SER A 95 -9.36 0.84 6.38
N TYR A 96 -10.25 1.62 5.79
CA TYR A 96 -9.92 2.94 5.27
C TYR A 96 -11.04 3.95 5.53
N GLU A 97 -10.63 5.20 5.68
CA GLU A 97 -11.50 6.35 5.88
C GLU A 97 -11.08 7.45 4.91
N VAL A 98 -12.05 8.23 4.42
CA VAL A 98 -11.81 9.36 3.53
C VAL A 98 -12.69 10.52 3.98
N GLU A 99 -12.09 11.70 4.06
CA GLU A 99 -12.77 12.93 4.44
C GLU A 99 -12.36 14.08 3.51
N THR A 100 -13.32 14.88 3.04
CA THR A 100 -13.02 16.13 2.33
C THR A 100 -12.83 17.25 3.35
N LEU A 101 -11.58 17.64 3.59
CA LEU A 101 -11.23 18.68 4.58
C LEU A 101 -11.52 20.09 4.08
N SER A 102 -11.34 20.31 2.77
CA SER A 102 -11.56 21.61 2.13
C SER A 102 -11.89 21.43 0.66
N PRO A 103 -12.39 22.46 -0.05
CA PRO A 103 -12.62 22.38 -1.50
C PRO A 103 -11.40 21.98 -2.32
N LEU A 104 -10.19 22.12 -1.77
CA LEU A 104 -8.92 21.86 -2.45
C LEU A 104 -8.20 20.62 -1.92
N HIS A 105 -8.61 20.04 -0.79
CA HIS A 105 -7.88 18.95 -0.14
C HIS A 105 -8.80 17.88 0.43
N ASP A 106 -8.39 16.65 0.23
CA ASP A 106 -8.99 15.45 0.79
C ASP A 106 -7.96 14.75 1.69
N TRP A 107 -8.45 14.11 2.75
CA TRP A 107 -7.67 13.27 3.65
C TRP A 107 -8.11 11.81 3.49
N ALA A 108 -7.16 10.90 3.67
CA ALA A 108 -7.43 9.49 3.78
C ALA A 108 -6.62 8.88 4.93
N GLY A 109 -7.28 8.04 5.72
CA GLY A 109 -6.69 7.19 6.74
C GLY A 109 -6.77 5.73 6.32
N ILE A 110 -5.70 4.97 6.56
CA ILE A 110 -5.61 3.54 6.32
C ILE A 110 -5.13 2.86 7.60
N SER A 111 -5.84 1.82 8.01
CA SER A 111 -5.53 1.03 9.19
C SER A 111 -5.44 -0.45 8.84
N VAL A 112 -4.36 -1.08 9.32
CA VAL A 112 -4.07 -2.50 9.21
C VAL A 112 -3.94 -3.06 10.61
N SER A 113 -5.07 -3.47 11.19
CA SER A 113 -5.15 -3.85 12.61
C SER A 113 -4.18 -4.96 13.00
N GLU A 114 -3.96 -5.94 12.13
CA GLU A 114 -3.10 -7.10 12.39
C GLU A 114 -1.61 -6.78 12.47
N LEU A 115 -1.20 -5.70 11.81
CA LEU A 115 0.17 -5.20 11.85
C LEU A 115 0.32 -4.01 12.79
N GLU A 116 -0.77 -3.54 13.40
CA GLU A 116 -0.83 -2.31 14.19
C GLU A 116 -0.34 -1.09 13.38
N ILE A 117 -0.57 -1.10 12.07
CA ILE A 117 -0.14 -0.03 11.17
C ILE A 117 -1.31 0.91 10.93
N THR A 118 -1.09 2.19 11.19
CA THR A 118 -1.94 3.28 10.70
C THR A 118 -1.12 4.19 9.80
N ALA A 119 -1.72 4.68 8.73
CA ALA A 119 -1.10 5.65 7.84
C ALA A 119 -2.15 6.64 7.34
N GLU A 120 -1.75 7.88 7.17
CA GLU A 120 -2.65 8.94 6.75
C GLU A 120 -1.98 9.87 5.75
N ALA A 121 -2.80 10.47 4.88
CA ALA A 121 -2.32 11.46 3.95
C ALA A 121 -3.40 12.45 3.56
N THR A 122 -3.01 13.72 3.49
CA THR A 122 -3.78 14.80 2.84
C THR A 122 -3.18 15.08 1.47
N ALA A 123 -4.03 15.21 0.45
CA ALA A 123 -3.67 15.52 -0.93
C ALA A 123 -4.76 16.34 -1.63
N HIS A 124 -4.52 16.79 -2.86
CA HIS A 124 -5.50 17.60 -3.59
C HIS A 124 -6.71 16.82 -4.14
N SER A 125 -6.69 15.48 -4.06
CA SER A 125 -7.82 14.63 -4.45
C SER A 125 -7.91 13.39 -3.58
N VAL A 126 -9.12 12.84 -3.43
CA VAL A 126 -9.37 11.55 -2.75
C VAL A 126 -8.43 10.45 -3.26
N ALA A 127 -8.27 10.33 -4.59
CA ALA A 127 -7.43 9.29 -5.18
C ALA A 127 -5.96 9.42 -4.74
N ALA A 128 -5.44 10.64 -4.79
CA ALA A 128 -4.07 10.93 -4.37
C ALA A 128 -3.87 10.71 -2.86
N ALA A 129 -4.85 11.08 -2.03
CA ALA A 129 -4.80 10.87 -0.58
C ALA A 129 -4.78 9.37 -0.24
N VAL A 130 -5.70 8.59 -0.82
CA VAL A 130 -5.76 7.12 -0.63
C VAL A 130 -4.46 6.45 -1.08
N VAL A 131 -3.95 6.80 -2.27
CA VAL A 131 -2.70 6.23 -2.79
C VAL A 131 -1.51 6.59 -1.89
N ALA A 132 -1.41 7.85 -1.45
CA ALA A 132 -0.33 8.27 -0.55
C ALA A 132 -0.38 7.56 0.80
N ALA A 133 -1.57 7.45 1.42
CA ALA A 133 -1.76 6.72 2.67
C ALA A 133 -1.41 5.23 2.50
N LEU A 134 -1.81 4.63 1.38
CA LEU A 134 -1.56 3.20 1.11
C LEU A 134 -0.06 2.93 1.01
N PHE A 135 0.67 3.74 0.25
CA PHE A 135 2.10 3.56 0.08
C PHE A 135 2.88 3.83 1.37
N GLN A 136 2.42 4.75 2.21
CA GLN A 136 2.97 4.92 3.56
C GLN A 136 2.70 3.69 4.44
N ALA A 137 1.50 3.12 4.40
CA ALA A 137 1.17 1.92 5.16
C ALA A 137 2.06 0.73 4.74
N ILE A 138 2.24 0.53 3.43
CA ILE A 138 3.11 -0.50 2.89
C ILE A 138 4.57 -0.26 3.33
N ALA A 139 5.08 0.97 3.25
CA ALA A 139 6.43 1.30 3.70
C ALA A 139 6.64 1.00 5.19
N LYS A 140 5.64 1.30 6.05
CA LYS A 140 5.67 0.93 7.48
C LYS A 140 5.72 -0.60 7.67
N ALA A 141 4.93 -1.34 6.89
CA ALA A 141 4.92 -2.80 6.94
C ALA A 141 6.27 -3.41 6.55
N PHE A 142 6.93 -2.85 5.52
CA PHE A 142 8.29 -3.24 5.14
C PHE A 142 9.28 -3.05 6.28
N ARG A 143 9.28 -1.87 6.90
CA ARG A 143 10.20 -1.55 8.00
C ARG A 143 10.02 -2.52 9.17
N GLN A 144 8.78 -2.73 9.61
CA GLN A 144 8.47 -3.65 10.71
C GLN A 144 8.89 -5.10 10.39
N ALA A 145 8.74 -5.53 9.14
CA ALA A 145 9.14 -6.86 8.73
C ALA A 145 10.68 -7.02 8.70
N ALA A 146 11.42 -6.00 8.26
CA ALA A 146 12.88 -5.96 8.30
C ALA A 146 13.42 -6.00 9.74
N GLU A 147 12.83 -5.21 10.65
CA GLU A 147 13.18 -5.20 12.08
C GLU A 147 12.95 -6.58 12.74
N ASN A 148 11.82 -7.22 12.43
CA ASN A 148 11.51 -8.58 12.89
C ASN A 148 12.46 -9.65 12.34
N GLY A 149 12.91 -9.48 11.09
CA GLY A 149 13.91 -10.36 10.46
C GLY A 149 15.26 -10.28 11.18
N ALA A 150 15.78 -9.06 11.38
CA ALA A 150 17.05 -8.80 12.06
C ALA A 150 17.06 -9.35 13.49
N ARG A 151 15.95 -9.21 14.22
CA ARG A 151 15.82 -9.75 15.59
C ARG A 151 15.96 -11.28 15.63
N ARG A 152 15.34 -12.00 14.69
CA ARG A 152 15.41 -13.47 14.62
C ARG A 152 16.79 -13.98 14.24
N GLU A 153 17.54 -13.24 13.43
CA GLU A 153 18.93 -13.58 13.10
C GLU A 153 19.87 -13.38 14.29
N SER A 154 19.66 -12.31 15.07
CA SER A 154 20.38 -12.10 16.34
C SER A 154 20.13 -13.24 17.32
N GLU A 155 18.86 -13.61 17.53
CA GLU A 155 18.46 -14.70 18.44
C GLU A 155 19.04 -16.06 18.01
N LYS A 156 19.07 -16.37 16.69
CA LYS A 156 19.69 -17.60 16.17
C LYS A 156 21.21 -17.62 16.34
N SER A 157 21.87 -16.48 16.19
CA SER A 157 23.32 -16.37 16.32
C SER A 157 23.78 -16.52 17.77
N GLU A 158 23.01 -16.03 18.73
CA GLU A 158 23.25 -16.21 20.17
C GLU A 158 23.07 -17.67 20.61
N ILE A 159 22.08 -18.38 20.06
CA ILE A 159 21.86 -19.80 20.32
C ILE A 159 22.96 -20.67 19.69
N ALA A 160 23.47 -20.30 18.50
CA ALA A 160 24.55 -21.05 17.83
C ALA A 160 25.94 -20.80 18.46
N ALA A 161 26.10 -19.73 19.24
CA ALA A 161 27.32 -19.38 19.95
C ALA A 161 27.37 -19.84 21.42
N SER A 162 26.29 -20.47 21.92
CA SER A 162 26.16 -21.04 23.26
C SER A 162 26.29 -22.56 23.25
#